data_AF-A0A9X5XF87-F1
#
_entry.id   AF-A0A9X5XF87-F1
#
_cell.length_a   1.000
_cell.length_b   1.000
_cell.length_c   1.000
_cell.angle_alpha   90.00
_cell.angle_beta   90.00
_cell.angle_gamma   90.00
#
_symmetry.space_group_name_H-M   'P 1'
#
loop_
_entity.id
_entity.type
_entity.pdbx_description
1 polymer ?
#
loop_
_entity_poly.entity_id
_entity_poly.type
_entity_poly.pdbx_seq_one_letter_code
_entity_poly.pdbx_strand_id
1 'polypeptide(L)'
;NYVSDVDVIFVGEAVDGADERKALQAATRLASHMMRICSETTVEGSIWPVDANLRPEGRNGPLVRTLSSHLAYYQRWAKTWEFQALLKARPVAGDLGLGEEYVATLAPLVWHAAERENFVADVQKMRRRVVENIPLAEIERELKLGPGGLR
;
A
#
# COMPACT_ATOMS: atom_id res chain seq x y z
N ASN A 1 -5.40 15.58 -6.15
CA ASN A 1 -4.11 15.99 -6.73
C ASN A 1 -4.20 15.81 -8.23
N TYR A 2 -3.86 16.82 -9.02
CA TYR A 2 -3.91 16.73 -10.50
C TYR A 2 -2.79 15.83 -11.05
N VAL A 3 -1.67 15.75 -10.32
CA VAL A 3 -0.59 14.78 -10.52
C VAL A 3 -0.44 14.01 -9.21
N SER A 4 -0.98 12.80 -9.15
CA SER A 4 -0.82 11.90 -8.00
C SER A 4 -0.38 10.54 -8.50
N ASP A 5 0.57 9.95 -7.79
CA ASP A 5 0.88 8.54 -7.92
C ASP A 5 -0.35 7.72 -7.48
N VAL A 6 -0.45 6.51 -8.02
CA VAL A 6 -1.48 5.53 -7.65
C VAL A 6 -0.84 4.46 -6.79
N ASP A 7 -1.09 4.54 -5.49
CA ASP A 7 -0.65 3.55 -4.50
C ASP A 7 -1.47 2.25 -4.65
N VAL A 8 -0.80 1.12 -4.83
CA VAL A 8 -1.44 -0.20 -5.00
C VAL A 8 -0.79 -1.27 -4.12
N ILE A 9 -1.57 -2.31 -3.79
CA ILE A 9 -1.09 -3.57 -3.24
C ILE A 9 -1.66 -4.68 -4.13
N PHE A 10 -0.81 -5.59 -4.60
CA PHE A 10 -1.25 -6.71 -5.42
C PHE A 10 -1.43 -7.97 -4.58
N VAL A 11 -2.64 -8.51 -4.62
CA VAL A 11 -2.98 -9.83 -4.11
C VAL A 11 -3.26 -10.75 -5.30
N GLY A 12 -2.87 -12.02 -5.19
CA GLY A 12 -3.18 -13.02 -6.20
C GLY A 12 -3.33 -14.40 -5.58
N GLU A 13 -4.17 -15.22 -6.18
CA GLU A 13 -4.39 -16.60 -5.78
C GLU A 13 -4.40 -17.52 -7.00
N ALA A 14 -4.20 -18.81 -6.75
CA ALA A 14 -4.30 -19.82 -7.80
C ALA A 14 -5.77 -20.22 -7.98
N VAL A 15 -6.18 -20.42 -9.22
CA VAL A 15 -7.45 -21.11 -9.49
C VAL A 15 -7.37 -22.56 -9.04
N ASP A 16 -8.51 -23.16 -8.71
CA ASP A 16 -8.57 -24.54 -8.21
C ASP A 16 -7.82 -25.53 -9.10
N GLY A 17 -6.93 -26.32 -8.48
CA GLY A 17 -6.09 -27.31 -9.15
C GLY A 17 -4.88 -26.74 -9.89
N ALA A 18 -4.66 -25.42 -9.90
CA ALA A 18 -3.45 -24.81 -10.45
C ALA A 18 -2.30 -24.77 -9.43
N ASP A 19 -1.08 -24.75 -9.95
CA ASP A 19 0.14 -24.57 -9.14
C ASP A 19 0.27 -23.11 -8.67
N GLU A 20 0.24 -22.89 -7.35
CA GLU A 20 0.27 -21.56 -6.75
C GLU A 20 1.53 -20.77 -7.13
N ARG A 21 2.69 -21.44 -7.18
CA ARG A 21 3.94 -20.78 -7.55
C ARG A 21 3.88 -20.26 -8.99
N LYS A 22 3.39 -21.06 -9.94
CA LYS A 22 3.20 -20.62 -11.33
C LYS A 22 2.17 -19.49 -11.43
N ALA A 23 1.08 -19.58 -10.67
CA ALA A 23 0.06 -18.53 -10.63
C ALA A 23 0.65 -17.20 -10.13
N LEU A 24 1.39 -17.20 -9.02
CA LEU A 24 2.03 -15.99 -8.50
C LEU A 24 3.13 -15.45 -9.41
N GLN A 25 3.87 -16.31 -10.10
CA GLN A 25 4.85 -15.88 -11.12
C GLN A 25 4.16 -15.16 -12.29
N ALA A 26 3.03 -15.71 -12.77
CA ALA A 26 2.23 -15.07 -13.81
C ALA A 26 1.64 -13.74 -13.34
N ALA A 27 1.05 -13.71 -12.14
CA ALA A 27 0.50 -12.50 -11.54
C ALA A 27 1.58 -11.42 -11.33
N THR A 28 2.77 -11.81 -10.87
CA THR A 28 3.92 -10.89 -10.72
C THR A 28 4.34 -10.29 -12.06
N ARG A 29 4.42 -11.10 -13.12
CA ARG A 29 4.73 -10.60 -14.47
C ARG A 29 3.66 -9.62 -14.95
N LEU A 30 2.38 -9.91 -14.72
CA LEU A 30 1.27 -9.05 -15.08
C LEU A 30 1.32 -7.71 -14.32
N ALA A 31 1.48 -7.75 -13.00
CA ALA A 31 1.58 -6.56 -12.15
C ALA A 31 2.76 -5.66 -12.57
N SER A 32 3.96 -6.24 -12.73
CA SER A 32 5.13 -5.50 -13.19
C SER A 32 4.92 -4.86 -14.57
N HIS A 33 4.29 -5.59 -15.49
CA HIS A 33 4.03 -5.08 -16.84
C HIS A 33 3.01 -3.94 -16.82
N MET A 34 1.94 -4.08 -16.03
CA MET A 34 0.93 -3.03 -15.84
C MET A 34 1.56 -1.76 -15.27
N MET A 35 2.35 -1.87 -14.19
CA MET A 35 3.06 -0.72 -13.61
C MET A 35 3.97 -0.03 -14.64
N ARG A 36 4.67 -0.82 -15.47
CA ARG A 36 5.52 -0.30 -16.55
C ARG A 36 4.72 0.47 -17.58
N ILE A 37 3.62 -0.08 -18.10
CA ILE A 37 2.77 0.59 -19.10
C ILE A 37 2.21 1.90 -18.55
N CYS A 38 1.69 1.93 -17.33
CA CYS A 38 1.13 3.15 -16.74
C CYS A 38 2.18 4.27 -16.59
N SER A 39 3.43 3.89 -16.36
CA SER A 39 4.56 4.80 -16.14
C SER A 39 5.35 5.11 -17.41
N GLU A 40 5.04 4.48 -18.54
CA GLU A 40 5.76 4.66 -19.80
C GLU A 40 5.40 6.00 -20.45
N THR A 41 6.41 6.77 -20.85
CA THR A 41 6.22 8.03 -21.57
C THR A 41 6.11 7.75 -23.06
N THR A 42 4.96 8.07 -23.63
CA THR A 42 4.70 7.99 -25.07
C THR A 42 4.71 9.38 -25.71
N VAL A 43 4.42 9.46 -27.01
CA VAL A 43 4.23 10.75 -27.71
C VAL A 43 3.08 11.58 -27.12
N GLU A 44 2.12 10.93 -26.48
CA GLU A 44 0.98 11.57 -25.81
C GLU A 44 1.24 11.84 -24.32
N GLY A 45 2.48 11.63 -23.85
CA GLY A 45 2.86 11.71 -22.44
C GLY A 45 2.71 10.38 -21.69
N SER A 46 2.61 10.47 -20.36
CA SER A 46 2.42 9.33 -19.46
C SER A 46 1.09 9.47 -18.73
N ILE A 47 0.56 8.35 -18.21
CA ILE A 47 -0.74 8.38 -17.52
C ILE A 47 -0.55 8.77 -16.05
N TRP A 48 0.03 7.86 -15.26
CA TRP A 48 0.44 8.10 -13.88
C TRP A 48 1.42 7.00 -13.42
N PRO A 49 2.38 7.31 -12.55
CA PRO A 49 3.19 6.30 -11.91
C PRO A 49 2.33 5.45 -10.96
N VAL A 50 2.59 4.15 -10.94
CA VAL A 50 1.96 3.20 -10.01
C VAL A 50 2.98 2.84 -8.94
N ASP A 51 2.67 3.10 -7.67
CA ASP A 51 3.55 2.80 -6.54
C ASP A 51 3.03 1.61 -5.73
N ALA A 52 3.85 0.55 -5.63
CA ALA A 52 3.57 -0.64 -4.82
C ALA A 52 4.33 -0.67 -3.48
N ASN A 53 4.90 0.45 -3.02
CA ASN A 53 5.79 0.50 -1.85
C ASN A 53 5.07 0.35 -0.51
N LEU A 54 3.74 0.43 -0.48
CA LEU A 54 2.93 0.17 0.73
C LEU A 54 2.69 -1.34 0.99
N ARG A 55 3.13 -2.22 0.10
CA ARG A 55 3.05 -3.67 0.30
C ARG A 55 3.98 -4.15 1.44
N PRO A 56 3.75 -5.34 2.03
CA PRO A 56 4.65 -5.95 3.00
C PRO A 56 6.13 -5.90 2.57
N GLU A 57 7.02 -5.49 3.49
CA GLU A 57 8.46 -5.29 3.26
C GLU A 57 8.83 -4.23 2.20
N GLY A 58 7.85 -3.48 1.67
CA GLY A 58 8.06 -2.43 0.67
C GLY A 58 8.81 -2.96 -0.56
N ARG A 59 9.81 -2.21 -1.04
CA ARG A 59 10.63 -2.57 -2.22
C ARG A 59 11.32 -3.92 -2.12
N ASN A 60 11.61 -4.39 -0.91
CA ASN A 60 12.31 -5.65 -0.67
C ASN A 60 11.37 -6.86 -0.62
N GLY A 61 10.05 -6.63 -0.56
CA GLY A 61 9.05 -7.68 -0.55
C GLY A 61 8.63 -8.13 -1.95
N PRO A 62 8.07 -9.37 -2.07
CA PRO A 62 7.42 -9.82 -3.30
C PRO A 62 6.39 -8.81 -3.78
N LEU A 63 6.32 -8.59 -5.10
CA LEU A 63 5.35 -7.66 -5.68
C LEU A 63 3.91 -8.12 -5.48
N VAL A 64 3.68 -9.42 -5.62
CA VAL A 64 2.38 -10.08 -5.44
C VAL A 64 2.53 -11.16 -4.39
N ARG A 65 1.57 -11.25 -3.48
CA ARG A 65 1.46 -12.34 -2.49
C ARG A 65 0.03 -12.86 -2.44
N THR A 66 -0.14 -14.05 -1.89
CA THR A 66 -1.47 -14.58 -1.53
C THR A 66 -2.10 -13.77 -0.40
N LEU A 67 -3.43 -13.87 -0.27
CA LEU A 67 -4.15 -13.31 0.88
C LEU A 67 -3.62 -13.89 2.20
N SER A 68 -3.42 -15.21 2.27
CA SER A 68 -2.89 -15.88 3.46
C SER A 68 -1.49 -15.38 3.85
N SER A 69 -0.63 -15.11 2.87
CA SER A 69 0.71 -14.54 3.09
C SER A 69 0.66 -13.09 3.58
N HIS A 70 -0.25 -12.26 3.04
CA HIS A 70 -0.50 -10.92 3.58
C HIS A 70 -1.00 -10.98 5.03
N LEU A 71 -2.01 -11.80 5.29
CA LEU A 71 -2.59 -11.96 6.62
C LEU A 71 -1.53 -12.36 7.65
N ALA A 72 -0.73 -13.39 7.35
CA ALA A 72 0.35 -13.83 8.22
C ALA A 72 1.37 -12.72 8.49
N TYR A 73 1.65 -11.88 7.48
CA TYR A 73 2.54 -10.75 7.65
C TYR A 73 1.96 -9.68 8.58
N TYR A 74 0.72 -9.27 8.33
CA TYR A 74 0.07 -8.23 9.14
C TYR A 74 -0.12 -8.64 10.60
N GLN A 75 -0.35 -9.93 10.86
CA GLN A 75 -0.46 -10.45 12.22
C GLN A 75 0.86 -10.40 13.00
N ARG A 76 2.00 -10.64 12.34
CA ARG A 76 3.28 -10.91 13.03
C ARG A 76 4.27 -9.75 12.99
N TRP A 77 4.34 -9.03 11.88
CA TRP A 77 5.45 -8.10 11.63
C TRP A 77 5.00 -6.67 11.32
N ALA A 78 3.73 -6.45 11.00
CA ALA A 78 3.27 -5.12 10.58
C ALA A 78 3.35 -4.08 11.70
N LYS A 79 3.87 -2.92 11.31
CA LYS A 79 4.01 -1.72 12.13
C LYS A 79 2.72 -0.91 12.13
N THR A 80 2.54 -0.09 13.15
CA THR A 80 1.38 0.78 13.35
C THR A 80 1.04 1.63 12.11
N TRP A 81 2.04 2.13 11.38
CA TRP A 81 1.82 2.96 10.19
C TRP A 81 1.26 2.16 9.00
N GLU A 82 1.54 0.86 8.89
CA GLU A 82 1.03 0.01 7.81
C GLU A 82 -0.49 -0.15 7.94
N PHE A 83 -1.00 -0.30 9.17
CA PHE A 83 -2.44 -0.29 9.42
C PHE A 83 -3.11 1.05 9.10
N GLN A 84 -2.42 2.17 9.37
CA GLN A 84 -2.92 3.48 8.96
C GLN A 84 -3.03 3.62 7.43
N ALA A 85 -2.11 3.01 6.68
CA ALA A 85 -2.19 2.99 5.23
C ALA A 85 -3.41 2.18 4.75
N LEU A 86 -3.68 1.04 5.39
CA LEU A 86 -4.81 0.16 5.06
C LEU A 86 -6.19 0.74 5.37
N LEU A 87 -6.32 1.79 6.20
CA LEU A 87 -7.60 2.47 6.45
C LEU A 87 -8.30 2.96 5.17
N LYS A 88 -7.53 3.21 4.11
CA LYS A 88 -8.02 3.69 2.82
C LYS A 88 -8.02 2.60 1.74
N ALA A 89 -7.66 1.37 2.08
CA ALA A 89 -7.60 0.27 1.12
C ALA A 89 -9.01 -0.11 0.64
N ARG A 90 -9.14 -0.30 -0.67
CA ARG A 90 -10.37 -0.77 -1.32
C ARG A 90 -10.03 -1.52 -2.60
N PRO A 91 -10.82 -2.53 -3.02
CA PRO A 91 -10.64 -3.17 -4.31
C PRO A 91 -10.88 -2.16 -5.44
N VAL A 92 -10.04 -2.19 -6.48
CA VAL A 92 -10.13 -1.24 -7.61
C VAL A 92 -10.06 -1.90 -8.98
N ALA A 93 -9.50 -3.10 -9.08
CA ALA A 93 -9.34 -3.84 -10.33
C ALA A 93 -9.07 -5.33 -10.06
N GLY A 94 -9.26 -6.17 -11.08
CA GLY A 94 -9.03 -7.61 -11.01
C GLY A 94 -10.25 -8.39 -10.51
N ASP A 95 -10.02 -9.48 -9.80
CA ASP A 95 -11.07 -10.26 -9.15
C ASP A 95 -11.59 -9.49 -7.92
N LEU A 96 -12.84 -9.03 -7.99
CA LEU A 96 -13.47 -8.29 -6.91
C LEU A 96 -13.76 -9.18 -5.69
N GLY A 97 -14.01 -10.48 -5.88
CA GLY A 97 -14.24 -11.41 -4.77
C GLY A 97 -13.01 -11.53 -3.88
N LEU A 98 -11.84 -11.75 -4.49
CA LEU A 98 -10.56 -11.78 -3.77
C LEU A 98 -10.24 -10.43 -3.10
N GLY A 99 -10.53 -9.32 -3.79
CA GLY A 99 -10.32 -7.99 -3.23
C GLY A 99 -11.21 -7.71 -2.00
N GLU A 100 -12.49 -8.07 -2.07
CA GLU A 100 -13.44 -7.95 -0.97
C GLU A 100 -13.03 -8.83 0.21
N GLU A 101 -12.62 -10.08 -0.05
CA GLU A 101 -12.10 -10.99 0.97
C GLU A 101 -10.84 -10.41 1.64
N TYR A 102 -9.94 -9.80 0.86
CA TYR A 102 -8.75 -9.14 1.39
C TYR A 102 -9.10 -8.03 2.39
N VAL A 103 -10.02 -7.12 2.01
CA VAL A 103 -10.44 -6.04 2.90
C VAL A 103 -11.16 -6.57 4.13
N ALA A 104 -12.09 -7.51 3.96
CA ALA A 104 -12.83 -8.11 5.06
C ALA A 104 -11.91 -8.83 6.06
N THR A 105 -10.90 -9.55 5.55
CA THR A 105 -9.93 -10.30 6.36
C THR A 105 -9.01 -9.39 7.15
N LEU A 106 -8.56 -8.27 6.57
CA LEU A 106 -7.64 -7.35 7.23
C LEU A 106 -8.32 -6.27 8.07
N ALA A 107 -9.59 -5.96 7.81
CA ALA A 107 -10.33 -4.91 8.53
C ALA A 107 -10.26 -5.06 10.06
N PRO A 108 -10.44 -6.27 10.65
CA PRO A 108 -10.26 -6.44 12.08
C PRO A 108 -8.86 -6.01 12.55
N LEU A 109 -7.80 -6.41 11.86
CA LEU A 109 -6.43 -6.05 12.25
C LEU A 109 -6.18 -4.55 12.20
N VAL A 110 -6.77 -3.85 11.23
CA VAL A 110 -6.68 -2.39 11.11
C VAL A 110 -7.29 -1.70 12.34
N TRP A 111 -8.46 -2.16 12.79
CA TRP A 111 -9.14 -1.56 13.95
C TRP A 111 -8.50 -1.94 15.29
N HIS A 112 -8.10 -3.20 15.46
CA HIS A 112 -7.40 -3.64 16.68
C HIS A 112 -5.98 -3.05 16.80
N ALA A 113 -5.39 -2.54 15.71
CA ALA A 113 -4.10 -1.87 15.77
C ALA A 113 -4.12 -0.66 16.72
N ALA A 114 -5.27 0.01 16.85
CA ALA A 114 -5.46 1.14 17.76
C ALA A 114 -5.40 0.77 19.25
N GLU A 115 -5.61 -0.52 19.57
CA GLU A 115 -5.60 -1.04 20.94
C GLU A 115 -4.18 -1.41 21.42
N ARG A 116 -3.19 -1.38 20.52
CA ARG A 116 -1.80 -1.68 20.88
C ARG A 116 -1.27 -0.66 21.88
N GLU A 117 -0.49 -1.15 22.83
CA GLU A 117 0.27 -0.29 23.74
C GLU A 117 1.12 0.68 22.91
N ASN A 118 1.15 1.96 23.31
CA ASN A 118 1.87 3.03 22.62
C ASN A 118 1.36 3.43 21.22
N PHE A 119 0.19 2.95 20.76
CA PHE A 119 -0.36 3.33 19.44
C PHE A 119 -0.32 4.84 19.19
N VAL A 120 -0.88 5.64 20.11
CA VAL A 120 -0.93 7.11 19.99
C VAL A 120 0.48 7.71 19.93
N ALA A 121 1.39 7.26 20.78
CA ALA A 121 2.77 7.74 20.80
C ALA A 121 3.50 7.43 19.48
N ASP A 122 3.29 6.25 18.91
CA ASP A 122 3.85 5.83 17.63
C ASP A 122 3.30 6.66 16.47
N VAL A 123 1.99 6.90 16.44
CA VAL A 123 1.34 7.76 15.41
C VAL A 123 1.94 9.16 15.46
N GLN A 124 2.01 9.77 16.64
CA GLN A 124 2.57 11.10 16.82
C GLN A 124 4.06 11.16 16.47
N LYS A 125 4.84 10.13 16.83
CA LYS A 125 6.27 10.05 16.49
C LYS A 125 6.46 9.97 14.98
N MET A 126 5.63 9.19 14.28
CA MET A 126 5.64 9.12 12.83
C MET A 126 5.27 10.48 12.21
N ARG A 127 4.23 11.16 12.73
CA ARG A 127 3.85 12.51 12.26
C ARG A 127 4.98 13.53 12.45
N ARG A 128 5.63 13.55 13.61
CA ARG A 128 6.79 14.43 13.87
C ARG A 128 7.92 14.19 12.88
N ARG A 129 8.31 12.93 12.65
CA ARG A 129 9.34 12.58 11.65
C ARG A 129 9.00 13.05 10.24
N VAL A 130 7.72 13.03 9.85
CA VAL A 130 7.29 13.55 8.55
C VAL A 130 7.49 15.07 8.48
N VAL A 131 7.13 15.80 9.53
CA VAL A 131 7.29 17.27 9.60
C VAL A 131 8.77 17.66 9.66
N GLU A 132 9.60 16.95 10.41
CA GLU A 132 11.05 17.18 10.53
C GLU A 132 11.81 17.04 9.20
N ASN A 133 11.25 16.32 8.21
CA ASN A 133 11.84 16.19 6.88
C ASN A 133 11.47 17.35 5.92
N ILE A 134 10.59 18.27 6.34
CA ILE A 134 10.21 19.43 5.53
C ILE A 134 11.32 20.49 5.67
N PRO A 135 11.86 21.04 4.57
CA PRO A 135 12.83 22.12 4.63
C PRO A 135 12.28 23.31 5.43
N LEU A 136 13.06 23.84 6.38
CA LEU A 136 12.62 24.93 7.27
C LEU A 136 12.06 26.15 6.51
N ALA A 137 12.63 26.46 5.34
CA ALA A 137 12.19 27.58 4.50
C ALA A 137 10.79 27.38 3.87
N GLU A 138 10.29 26.15 3.85
CA GLU A 138 9.05 25.75 3.16
C GLU A 138 7.93 25.36 4.13
N ILE A 139 8.22 25.17 5.42
CA ILE A 139 7.26 24.66 6.42
C ILE A 139 5.93 25.42 6.43
N GLU A 140 5.97 26.75 6.44
CA GLU A 140 4.77 27.62 6.47
C GLU A 140 3.95 27.57 5.16
N ARG A 141 4.52 27.01 4.09
CA ARG A 141 3.87 26.91 2.76
C ARG A 141 3.51 25.47 2.39
N GLU A 142 3.88 24.50 3.22
CA GLU A 142 3.67 23.08 2.94
C GLU A 142 2.24 22.65 3.30
N LEU A 143 1.33 22.77 2.33
CA LEU A 143 -0.12 22.55 2.53
C LEU A 143 -0.48 21.11 2.90
N LYS A 144 0.30 20.12 2.44
CA LYS A 144 0.00 18.70 2.67
C LYS A 144 0.58 18.19 3.96
N LEU A 145 1.86 18.50 4.22
CA LEU A 145 2.62 17.89 5.32
C LEU A 145 2.90 18.85 6.48
N GLY A 146 2.75 20.17 6.31
CA GLY A 146 3.02 21.14 7.36
C GLY A 146 2.06 21.04 8.56
N PRO A 147 2.34 21.74 9.67
CA PRO A 147 1.43 21.85 10.81
C PRO A 147 0.05 22.37 10.38
N GLY A 148 -1.02 21.67 10.78
CA GLY A 148 -2.39 22.02 10.37
C GLY A 148 -2.75 21.68 8.91
N GLY A 149 -1.82 21.06 8.16
CA GLY A 149 -2.05 20.59 6.80
C GLY A 149 -2.97 19.37 6.70
N LEU A 150 -3.14 18.86 5.48
CA LEU A 150 -4.09 17.78 5.18
C LEU A 150 -3.79 16.42 5.84
N ARG A 151 -2.56 16.19 6.31
CA ARG A 151 -2.09 14.89 6.84
C ARG A 151 -1.91 14.87 8.35
#